data_AF-A0A957E3R5-F1
#
_entry.id   AF-A0A957E3R5-F1
#
_cell.length_a   1.000
_cell.length_b   1.000
_cell.length_c   1.000
_cell.angle_alpha   90.00
_cell.angle_beta   90.00
_cell.angle_gamma   90.00
#
_symmetry.space_group_name_H-M   'P 1'
#
loop_
_entity.id
_entity.type
_entity.pdbx_description
1 polymer ?
#
loop_
_entity_poly.entity_id
_entity_poly.type
_entity_poly.pdbx_seq_one_letter_code
_entity_poly.pdbx_strand_id
1 'polypeptide(L)'
;MKRVATLVILAILIAAWTQALRQTSVELVTSTEETVSNGRQPDVAKSNLIVAGAMSSDVPSVEYLGQTGTFTVAPGLNFIVKRLNPFRFDYESGPIYTAAPDEYVWVTSNGVPPAEYHSWLDFGEVFDGCKIEYLAIDDNVDDRINQFYLDDTPIYEMPQGMVTSGEFTISGEGNLRLYAVDSIGMWIAVCEAVSPPTPQPTATATATMPPTATATATATVSPTATQPATVTASPTPTGTLPPTSTAIPTATATATTIATNTPFPPTATVLPPEITATASVTPTKEPRENTCLRINFDIGGHEAKRGLYVVQEVGGRVLYTWYAEDGWQDSGWVKDIDITHPSVYVQVLYYSGPGAEPVEMEIVNPAPDSAYGWLSRGMCHAIEVKWPGE
;
A
#
# COMPACT_ATOMS: atom_id res chain seq x y z
N MET A 1 20.44 52.57 2.78
CA MET A 1 21.39 51.66 3.46
C MET A 1 20.73 50.46 4.14
N LYS A 2 19.68 50.62 4.97
CA LYS A 2 19.04 49.48 5.68
C LYS A 2 18.52 48.35 4.78
N ARG A 3 17.94 48.64 3.60
CA ARG A 3 17.44 47.60 2.67
C ARG A 3 18.54 46.78 1.98
N VAL A 4 19.74 47.34 1.82
CA VAL A 4 20.87 46.62 1.20
C VAL A 4 21.46 45.61 2.19
N ALA A 5 21.51 45.96 3.47
CA ALA A 5 21.98 45.06 4.53
C ALA A 5 21.10 43.81 4.67
N THR A 6 19.77 43.95 4.56
CA THR A 6 18.83 42.82 4.66
C THR A 6 18.97 41.83 3.49
N LEU A 7 19.19 42.33 2.27
CA LEU A 7 19.39 41.49 1.08
C LEU A 7 20.71 40.71 1.13
N VAL A 8 21.77 41.31 1.68
CA VAL A 8 23.07 40.63 1.83
C VAL A 8 22.99 39.51 2.88
N ILE A 9 22.30 39.73 4.00
CA ILE A 9 22.12 38.70 5.03
C ILE A 9 21.30 37.52 4.50
N LEU A 10 20.24 37.79 3.73
CA LEU A 10 19.42 36.74 3.14
C LEU A 10 20.20 35.91 2.11
N ALA A 11 21.04 36.55 1.29
CA ALA A 11 21.88 35.84 0.33
C ALA A 11 22.95 34.96 1.01
N ILE A 12 23.52 35.40 2.13
CA ILE A 12 24.48 34.61 2.92
C ILE A 12 23.80 33.40 3.57
N LEU A 13 22.59 33.57 4.10
CA LEU A 13 21.82 32.45 4.69
C LEU A 13 21.42 31.41 3.64
N ILE A 14 21.02 31.84 2.44
CA ILE A 14 20.71 30.92 1.34
C ILE A 14 21.96 30.15 0.89
N ALA A 15 23.11 30.83 0.77
CA ALA A 15 24.36 30.18 0.39
C ALA A 15 24.82 29.15 1.44
N ALA A 16 24.72 29.49 2.74
CA ALA A 16 25.07 28.58 3.83
C ALA A 16 24.16 27.34 3.87
N TRP A 17 22.86 27.51 3.63
CA TRP A 17 21.89 26.41 3.60
C TRP A 17 22.12 25.48 2.40
N THR A 18 22.47 26.03 1.24
CA THR A 18 22.79 25.26 0.03
C THR A 18 24.08 24.44 0.19
N GLN A 19 25.04 24.94 0.99
CA GLN A 19 26.31 24.27 1.24
C GLN A 19 26.17 23.15 2.28
N ALA A 20 25.28 23.30 3.27
CA ALA A 20 24.94 22.25 4.23
C ALA A 20 24.26 21.03 3.57
N LEU A 21 23.41 21.26 2.55
CA LEU A 21 22.75 20.19 1.79
C LEU A 21 23.69 19.39 0.88
N ARG A 22 24.87 19.92 0.53
CA ARG A 22 25.87 19.22 -0.30
C ARG A 22 26.82 18.33 0.46
N GLN A 23 26.86 18.39 1.79
CA GLN A 23 27.79 17.60 2.61
C GLN A 23 27.20 16.31 3.17
N THR A 24 25.92 16.01 2.96
CA THR A 24 25.24 14.84 3.53
C THR A 24 25.20 13.61 2.61
N SER A 25 25.99 13.59 1.53
CA SER A 25 26.04 12.44 0.61
C SER A 25 27.47 11.93 0.54
N VAL A 26 27.63 10.61 0.63
CA VAL A 26 28.88 9.81 0.55
C VAL A 26 29.46 9.42 1.91
N GLU A 27 28.96 8.31 2.46
CA GLU A 27 29.83 7.25 2.98
C GLU A 27 29.22 5.88 2.62
N LEU A 28 29.97 5.13 1.81
CA LEU A 28 29.61 3.84 1.22
C LEU A 28 30.02 2.74 2.22
N VAL A 29 29.08 1.83 2.51
CA VAL A 29 29.27 0.65 3.34
C VAL A 29 30.27 -0.31 2.68
N THR A 30 31.33 -0.70 3.41
CA THR A 30 32.12 -1.91 3.11
C THR A 30 31.80 -2.98 4.15
N SER A 31 31.19 -4.09 3.73
CA SER A 31 31.02 -5.30 4.55
C SER A 31 32.25 -6.19 4.41
N THR A 32 32.87 -6.53 5.54
CA THR A 32 33.90 -7.58 5.63
C THR A 32 33.31 -8.78 6.36
N GLU A 33 33.26 -9.94 5.70
CA GLU A 33 32.99 -11.22 6.35
C GLU A 33 34.21 -11.64 7.19
N GLU A 34 33.99 -11.94 8.47
CA GLU A 34 34.97 -12.66 9.29
C GLU A 34 34.27 -13.78 10.07
N THR A 35 34.51 -15.03 9.63
CA THR A 35 34.16 -16.26 10.33
C THR A 35 35.11 -16.48 11.52
N VAL A 36 34.59 -16.52 12.76
CA VAL A 36 35.25 -17.20 13.89
C VAL A 36 34.22 -17.92 14.78
N SER A 37 34.54 -19.17 15.09
CA SER A 37 33.79 -20.14 15.89
C SER A 37 33.91 -19.96 17.42
N ASN A 38 32.95 -20.58 18.12
CA ASN A 38 32.96 -21.06 19.52
C ASN A 38 32.71 -20.07 20.66
N GLY A 39 31.57 -20.26 21.34
CA GLY A 39 31.41 -19.90 22.76
C GLY A 39 29.99 -19.56 23.23
N ARG A 40 29.23 -20.59 23.64
CA ARG A 40 28.13 -20.59 24.64
C ARG A 40 27.29 -19.30 24.79
N GLN A 41 26.11 -19.28 24.15
CA GLN A 41 25.17 -18.15 24.08
C GLN A 41 24.02 -18.30 25.11
N PRO A 42 23.69 -17.24 25.90
CA PRO A 42 22.37 -17.08 26.53
C PRO A 42 21.37 -16.51 25.50
N ASP A 43 20.08 -16.82 25.67
CA ASP A 43 18.99 -16.48 24.74
C ASP A 43 18.97 -14.99 24.34
N VAL A 44 19.29 -14.72 23.07
CA VAL A 44 19.17 -13.41 22.41
C VAL A 44 18.15 -13.55 21.29
N ALA A 45 17.25 -12.56 21.18
CA ALA A 45 16.28 -12.42 20.12
C ALA A 45 16.94 -12.66 18.74
N LYS A 46 16.40 -13.63 18.00
CA LYS A 46 16.87 -13.97 16.67
C LYS A 46 16.65 -12.78 15.74
N SER A 47 17.74 -12.10 15.41
CA SER A 47 17.84 -11.35 14.15
C SER A 47 17.75 -12.38 13.03
N ASN A 48 16.58 -12.52 12.42
CA ASN A 48 16.41 -13.27 11.19
C ASN A 48 16.90 -12.36 10.05
N LEU A 49 18.16 -12.51 9.65
CA LEU A 49 18.64 -11.96 8.40
C LEU A 49 17.93 -12.71 7.26
N ILE A 50 16.90 -12.10 6.68
CA ILE A 50 16.18 -12.65 5.53
C ILE A 50 17.08 -12.47 4.30
N VAL A 51 17.46 -13.59 3.70
CA VAL A 51 18.02 -13.61 2.35
C VAL A 51 16.85 -13.34 1.40
N ALA A 52 16.61 -12.07 1.09
CA ALA A 52 15.66 -11.70 0.04
C ALA A 52 16.15 -12.30 -1.28
N GLY A 53 15.40 -13.24 -1.85
CA GLY A 53 15.54 -13.59 -3.26
C GLY A 53 15.38 -12.30 -4.08
N ALA A 54 16.19 -12.13 -5.11
CA ALA A 54 16.11 -10.95 -5.96
C ALA A 54 14.75 -10.94 -6.69
N MET A 55 13.76 -10.26 -6.13
CA MET A 55 12.53 -9.91 -6.82
C MET A 55 12.81 -8.80 -7.83
N SER A 56 11.94 -8.65 -8.83
CA SER A 56 11.92 -7.49 -9.71
C SER A 56 12.09 -6.18 -8.91
N SER A 57 12.74 -5.18 -9.51
CA SER A 57 12.85 -3.83 -8.94
C SER A 57 11.49 -3.18 -8.64
N ASP A 58 10.41 -3.72 -9.20
CA ASP A 58 9.08 -3.15 -9.10
C ASP A 58 8.34 -3.62 -7.83
N VAL A 59 8.83 -4.68 -7.17
CA VAL A 59 8.29 -5.15 -5.88
C VAL A 59 9.19 -4.64 -4.73
N PRO A 60 8.68 -3.82 -3.80
CA PRO A 60 9.49 -3.27 -2.71
C PRO A 60 10.00 -4.34 -1.74
N SER A 61 11.02 -3.98 -0.96
CA SER A 61 11.30 -4.69 0.30
C SER A 61 10.40 -4.16 1.40
N VAL A 62 9.70 -5.05 2.10
CA VAL A 62 8.82 -4.73 3.22
C VAL A 62 9.12 -5.68 4.39
N GLU A 63 9.21 -5.14 5.59
CA GLU A 63 9.44 -5.93 6.81
C GLU A 63 8.40 -5.56 7.87
N TYR A 64 7.82 -6.56 8.53
CA TYR A 64 6.89 -6.36 9.63
C TYR A 64 7.65 -6.08 10.94
N LEU A 65 7.35 -4.94 11.58
CA LEU A 65 8.01 -4.52 12.80
C LEU A 65 7.27 -4.93 14.08
N GLY A 66 5.94 -5.05 14.01
CA GLY A 66 5.13 -5.47 15.16
C GLY A 66 3.78 -4.76 15.27
N GLN A 67 3.12 -5.02 16.40
CA GLN A 67 1.91 -4.35 16.86
C GLN A 67 2.27 -3.56 18.13
N THR A 68 1.92 -2.27 18.17
CA THR A 68 2.17 -1.33 19.29
C THR A 68 3.65 -1.05 19.61
N GLY A 69 3.92 0.11 20.21
CA GLY A 69 5.28 0.49 20.65
C GLY A 69 5.96 1.52 19.77
N THR A 70 7.21 1.86 20.08
CA THR A 70 8.00 2.82 19.32
C THR A 70 9.03 2.10 18.45
N PHE A 71 8.96 2.34 17.15
CA PHE A 71 9.83 1.79 16.13
C PHE A 71 10.81 2.85 15.63
N THR A 72 12.03 2.43 15.29
CA THR A 72 13.05 3.31 14.69
C THR A 72 13.65 2.62 13.47
N VAL A 73 13.74 3.33 12.36
CA VAL A 73 14.26 2.83 11.08
C VAL A 73 15.42 3.69 10.58
N ALA A 74 16.21 3.15 9.67
CA ALA A 74 17.31 3.87 9.04
C ALA A 74 16.81 5.07 8.21
N PRO A 75 17.63 6.13 8.02
CA PRO A 75 17.29 7.24 7.14
C PRO A 75 16.91 6.77 5.74
N GLY A 76 15.85 7.35 5.18
CA GLY A 76 15.33 7.00 3.85
C GLY A 76 14.29 5.87 3.85
N LEU A 77 14.08 5.20 4.99
CA LEU A 77 12.98 4.25 5.17
C LEU A 77 11.77 4.93 5.80
N ASN A 78 10.58 4.39 5.51
CA ASN A 78 9.30 4.92 5.98
C ASN A 78 8.44 3.77 6.51
N PHE A 79 7.41 4.12 7.26
CA PHE A 79 6.50 3.17 7.85
C PHE A 79 5.22 3.04 7.01
N ILE A 80 4.73 1.81 6.93
CA ILE A 80 3.35 1.53 6.54
C ILE A 80 2.62 1.21 7.84
N VAL A 81 1.49 1.88 8.08
CA VAL A 81 0.70 1.68 9.29
C VAL A 81 -0.70 1.27 8.91
N LYS A 82 -1.12 0.07 9.33
CA LYS A 82 -2.52 -0.35 9.19
C LYS A 82 -3.34 0.22 10.32
N ARG A 83 -4.47 0.83 9.96
CA ARG A 83 -5.51 1.27 10.87
C ARG A 83 -6.79 0.52 10.52
N LEU A 84 -7.55 0.07 11.52
CA LEU A 84 -8.72 -0.80 11.32
C LEU A 84 -10.05 -0.05 11.16
N ASN A 85 -10.13 1.20 11.63
CA ASN A 85 -11.35 2.01 11.60
C ASN A 85 -11.04 3.41 11.06
N PRO A 86 -11.22 3.63 9.74
CA PRO A 86 -11.52 2.64 8.71
C PRO A 86 -10.32 1.73 8.46
N PHE A 87 -10.55 0.61 7.80
CA PHE A 87 -9.45 -0.15 7.25
C PHE A 87 -8.71 0.69 6.19
N ARG A 88 -7.45 1.00 6.46
CA ARG A 88 -6.53 1.67 5.52
C ARG A 88 -5.07 1.39 5.87
N PHE A 89 -4.19 1.61 4.91
CA PHE A 89 -2.76 1.74 5.16
C PHE A 89 -2.33 3.19 4.99
N ASP A 90 -1.67 3.74 6.00
CA ASP A 90 -1.10 5.08 5.97
C ASP A 90 0.41 5.05 5.77
N TYR A 91 0.92 6.09 5.12
CA TYR A 91 2.34 6.33 4.93
C TYR A 91 2.85 7.27 6.00
N GLU A 92 3.72 6.79 6.88
CA GLU A 92 4.29 7.62 7.94
C GLU A 92 5.79 7.76 7.72
N SER A 93 6.28 9.00 7.73
CA SER A 93 7.69 9.27 7.48
C SER A 93 8.57 8.74 8.62
N GLY A 94 9.72 8.18 8.25
CA GLY A 94 10.77 7.84 9.22
C GLY A 94 11.41 9.08 9.89
N PRO A 95 12.32 8.88 10.86
CA PRO A 95 12.87 7.59 11.27
C PRO A 95 12.17 6.96 12.48
N ILE A 96 11.29 7.67 13.20
CA ILE A 96 10.67 7.16 14.44
C ILE A 96 9.16 7.22 14.31
N TYR A 97 8.48 6.12 14.64
CA TYR A 97 7.03 6.05 14.72
C TYR A 97 6.61 5.39 16.04
N THR A 98 5.55 5.90 16.68
CA THR A 98 4.96 5.26 17.87
C THR A 98 3.56 4.80 17.53
N ALA A 99 3.39 3.48 17.46
CA ALA A 99 2.13 2.84 17.12
C ALA A 99 1.11 2.97 18.25
N ALA A 100 -0.10 3.38 17.87
CA ALA A 100 -1.27 3.33 18.74
C ALA A 100 -1.70 1.86 18.99
N PRO A 101 -2.57 1.61 19.99
CA PRO A 101 -3.24 0.33 20.11
C PRO A 101 -3.91 -0.08 18.79
N ASP A 102 -3.86 -1.38 18.49
CA ASP A 102 -4.46 -2.00 17.30
C ASP A 102 -3.89 -1.52 15.94
N GLU A 103 -2.71 -0.88 15.95
CA GLU A 103 -1.94 -0.60 14.75
C GLU A 103 -0.89 -1.68 14.47
N TYR A 104 -0.73 -1.99 13.19
CA TYR A 104 0.30 -2.87 12.67
C TYR A 104 1.27 -2.04 11.86
N VAL A 105 2.57 -2.25 12.10
CA VAL A 105 3.62 -1.42 11.50
C VAL A 105 4.55 -2.28 10.67
N TRP A 106 4.76 -1.84 9.44
CA TRP A 106 5.83 -2.32 8.57
C TRP A 106 6.78 -1.20 8.22
N VAL A 107 7.96 -1.55 7.75
CA VAL A 107 8.91 -0.63 7.12
C VAL A 107 8.99 -0.92 5.63
N THR A 108 9.13 0.13 4.82
CA THR A 108 9.32 0.06 3.37
C THR A 108 10.28 1.14 2.90
N SER A 109 10.93 0.91 1.76
CA SER A 109 11.66 1.95 1.02
C SER A 109 10.78 2.71 0.03
N ASN A 110 9.58 2.21 -0.28
CA ASN A 110 8.70 2.72 -1.34
C ASN A 110 7.40 3.29 -0.75
N GLY A 111 6.40 3.56 -1.60
CA GLY A 111 5.08 4.02 -1.17
C GLY A 111 4.25 2.93 -0.48
N VAL A 112 3.00 3.26 -0.16
CA VAL A 112 2.01 2.37 0.46
C VAL A 112 1.09 1.81 -0.62
N PRO A 113 0.69 0.52 -0.56
CA PRO A 113 -0.25 -0.03 -1.52
C PRO A 113 -1.68 0.39 -1.14
N PRO A 114 -2.65 0.31 -2.07
CA PRO A 114 -4.06 0.43 -1.74
C PRO A 114 -4.47 -0.59 -0.67
N ALA A 115 -5.43 -0.20 0.18
CA ALA A 115 -6.01 -1.09 1.18
C ALA A 115 -7.25 -1.78 0.60
N GLU A 116 -7.25 -3.11 0.60
CA GLU A 116 -8.26 -3.93 -0.06
C GLU A 116 -8.85 -4.94 0.93
N TYR A 117 -10.19 -5.05 0.96
CA TYR A 117 -10.90 -5.95 1.88
C TYR A 117 -12.26 -6.33 1.29
N HIS A 118 -12.51 -7.63 1.15
CA HIS A 118 -13.70 -8.18 0.49
C HIS A 118 -13.95 -7.57 -0.90
N SER A 119 -12.88 -7.23 -1.62
CA SER A 119 -12.90 -6.52 -2.88
C SER A 119 -12.23 -7.32 -4.00
N TRP A 120 -12.60 -6.98 -5.24
CA TRP A 120 -11.95 -7.51 -6.43
C TRP A 120 -10.98 -6.46 -6.98
N LEU A 121 -9.73 -6.88 -7.22
CA LEU A 121 -8.74 -6.10 -7.97
C LEU A 121 -8.64 -6.70 -9.37
N ASP A 122 -8.66 -5.84 -10.38
CA ASP A 122 -8.52 -6.20 -11.79
C ASP A 122 -7.16 -5.73 -12.31
N PHE A 123 -6.36 -6.66 -12.83
CA PHE A 123 -5.02 -6.40 -13.38
C PHE A 123 -5.00 -6.42 -14.90
N GLY A 124 -6.14 -6.66 -15.55
CA GLY A 124 -6.31 -6.70 -16.99
C GLY A 124 -5.96 -8.04 -17.63
N GLU A 125 -5.96 -8.03 -18.96
CA GLU A 125 -5.68 -9.21 -19.79
C GLU A 125 -4.20 -9.64 -19.68
N VAL A 126 -3.98 -10.94 -19.49
CA VAL A 126 -2.67 -11.59 -19.45
C VAL A 126 -2.61 -12.72 -20.48
N PHE A 127 -1.39 -13.04 -20.92
CA PHE A 127 -1.13 -14.09 -21.92
C PHE A 127 -0.53 -15.35 -21.28
N ASP A 128 -0.58 -16.46 -22.00
CA ASP A 128 -0.01 -17.75 -21.56
C ASP A 128 1.50 -17.63 -21.34
N GLY A 129 1.98 -18.08 -20.18
CA GLY A 129 3.37 -17.92 -19.78
C GLY A 129 3.70 -16.56 -19.15
N CYS A 130 2.73 -15.65 -18.98
CA CYS A 130 2.92 -14.42 -18.21
C CYS A 130 3.36 -14.75 -16.77
N LYS A 131 4.49 -14.17 -16.33
CA LYS A 131 4.97 -14.29 -14.95
C LYS A 131 4.33 -13.20 -14.08
N ILE A 132 3.82 -13.61 -12.93
CA ILE A 132 3.31 -12.74 -11.88
C ILE A 132 4.27 -12.80 -10.70
N GLU A 133 4.70 -11.64 -10.22
CA GLU A 133 5.43 -11.49 -8.97
C GLU A 133 4.64 -10.55 -8.06
N TYR A 134 4.53 -10.88 -6.78
CA TYR A 134 3.80 -10.04 -5.84
C TYR A 134 4.46 -10.00 -4.46
N LEU A 135 4.16 -8.93 -3.74
CA LEU A 135 4.33 -8.82 -2.30
C LEU A 135 3.04 -8.28 -1.71
N ALA A 136 2.57 -8.92 -0.64
CA ALA A 136 1.40 -8.50 0.11
C ALA A 136 1.74 -8.35 1.59
N ILE A 137 1.03 -7.43 2.24
CA ILE A 137 0.99 -7.27 3.69
C ILE A 137 -0.42 -7.56 4.19
N ASP A 138 -0.51 -8.18 5.37
CA ASP A 138 -1.76 -8.66 5.98
C ASP A 138 -1.74 -8.41 7.49
N ASP A 139 -2.88 -8.23 8.18
CA ASP A 139 -2.88 -8.05 9.65
C ASP A 139 -2.74 -9.32 10.46
N ASN A 140 -3.12 -10.47 9.91
CA ASN A 140 -3.06 -11.68 10.69
C ASN A 140 -2.81 -12.91 9.83
N VAL A 141 -2.73 -14.04 10.52
CA VAL A 141 -2.65 -15.36 9.90
C VAL A 141 -3.91 -16.07 10.33
N ASP A 142 -4.90 -16.11 9.45
CA ASP A 142 -6.16 -16.82 9.69
C ASP A 142 -6.62 -17.60 8.45
N ASP A 143 -7.90 -17.94 8.38
CA ASP A 143 -8.50 -18.75 7.33
C ASP A 143 -8.99 -17.93 6.12
N ARG A 144 -8.83 -16.60 6.13
CA ARG A 144 -9.21 -15.71 5.03
C ARG A 144 -8.09 -15.67 3.99
N ILE A 145 -8.20 -16.52 2.99
CA ILE A 145 -7.15 -16.67 1.98
C ILE A 145 -7.46 -15.88 0.72
N ASN A 146 -6.56 -14.97 0.37
CA ASN A 146 -6.62 -14.20 -0.88
C ASN A 146 -6.28 -15.09 -2.08
N GLN A 147 -6.99 -14.90 -3.19
CA GLN A 147 -6.92 -15.83 -4.30
C GLN A 147 -6.94 -15.11 -5.65
N PHE A 148 -6.03 -15.51 -6.54
CA PHE A 148 -5.99 -15.04 -7.92
C PHE A 148 -6.87 -15.89 -8.81
N TYR A 149 -7.48 -15.22 -9.79
CA TYR A 149 -8.41 -15.77 -10.76
C TYR A 149 -7.98 -15.38 -12.17
N LEU A 150 -8.20 -16.29 -13.12
CA LEU A 150 -8.20 -15.99 -14.55
C LEU A 150 -9.65 -16.08 -15.04
N ASP A 151 -10.18 -14.95 -15.49
CA ASP A 151 -11.60 -14.66 -15.75
C ASP A 151 -12.48 -14.86 -14.50
N ASP A 152 -12.77 -16.11 -14.16
CA ASP A 152 -13.54 -16.53 -12.97
C ASP A 152 -13.05 -17.88 -12.41
N THR A 153 -11.94 -18.41 -12.93
CA THR A 153 -11.36 -19.68 -12.45
C THR A 153 -10.22 -19.39 -11.49
N PRO A 154 -10.24 -19.93 -10.25
CA PRO A 154 -9.13 -19.74 -9.32
C PRO A 154 -7.88 -20.45 -9.85
N ILE A 155 -6.77 -19.72 -9.94
CA ILE A 155 -5.50 -20.23 -10.48
C ILE A 155 -4.38 -20.29 -9.46
N TYR A 156 -4.44 -19.47 -8.40
CA TYR A 156 -3.38 -19.40 -7.41
C TYR A 156 -3.92 -18.93 -6.05
N GLU A 157 -3.54 -19.64 -5.00
CA GLU A 157 -3.87 -19.31 -3.61
C GLU A 157 -2.67 -18.61 -2.97
N MET A 158 -2.85 -17.40 -2.46
CA MET A 158 -1.77 -16.66 -1.81
C MET A 158 -1.44 -17.29 -0.45
N PRO A 159 -0.15 -17.52 -0.13
CA PRO A 159 0.26 -17.86 1.22
C PRO A 159 -0.17 -16.79 2.23
N GLN A 160 -0.29 -17.21 3.48
CA GLN A 160 -0.66 -16.36 4.63
C GLN A 160 0.58 -15.85 5.37
N GLY A 161 0.50 -14.65 5.94
CA GLY A 161 1.58 -14.04 6.71
C GLY A 161 1.53 -12.52 6.76
N MET A 162 2.21 -11.93 7.76
CA MET A 162 2.29 -10.47 7.92
C MET A 162 2.95 -9.76 6.73
N VAL A 163 3.89 -10.44 6.08
CA VAL A 163 4.46 -10.08 4.79
C VAL A 163 4.57 -11.38 4.01
N THR A 164 3.92 -11.46 2.87
CA THR A 164 3.97 -12.60 1.98
C THR A 164 4.46 -12.15 0.63
N SER A 165 5.26 -12.98 -0.01
CA SER A 165 5.71 -12.71 -1.37
C SER A 165 5.75 -14.03 -2.14
N GLY A 166 5.56 -13.94 -3.44
CA GLY A 166 5.44 -15.12 -4.26
C GLY A 166 5.56 -14.80 -5.74
N GLU A 167 5.76 -15.85 -6.50
CA GLU A 167 5.76 -15.81 -7.95
C GLU A 167 4.98 -17.01 -8.50
N PHE A 168 4.31 -16.80 -9.62
CA PHE A 168 3.69 -17.88 -10.40
C PHE A 168 3.62 -17.51 -11.88
N THR A 169 3.35 -18.50 -12.73
CA THR A 169 3.20 -18.31 -14.17
C THR A 169 1.78 -18.67 -14.58
N ILE A 170 1.16 -17.83 -15.40
CA ILE A 170 -0.18 -18.06 -15.94
C ILE A 170 -0.14 -19.20 -16.95
N SER A 171 -1.11 -20.12 -16.85
CA SER A 171 -1.38 -21.12 -17.88
C SER A 171 -2.71 -20.78 -18.56
N GLY A 172 -2.64 -20.27 -19.79
CA GLY A 172 -3.77 -19.72 -20.55
C GLY A 172 -3.73 -18.21 -20.72
N GLU A 173 -4.73 -17.68 -21.42
CA GLU A 173 -4.94 -16.24 -21.65
C GLU A 173 -6.29 -15.84 -21.03
N GLY A 174 -6.40 -14.61 -20.53
CA GLY A 174 -7.65 -14.09 -19.95
C GLY A 174 -7.42 -12.91 -19.01
N ASN A 175 -8.46 -12.46 -18.32
CA ASN A 175 -8.38 -11.34 -17.38
C ASN A 175 -7.90 -11.81 -16.00
N LEU A 176 -6.76 -11.28 -15.53
CA LEU A 176 -6.19 -11.59 -14.22
C LEU A 176 -6.84 -10.73 -13.14
N ARG A 177 -7.36 -11.37 -12.10
CA ARG A 177 -8.02 -10.70 -10.96
C ARG A 177 -7.55 -11.28 -9.64
N LEU A 178 -7.60 -10.48 -8.58
CA LEU A 178 -7.46 -10.95 -7.19
C LEU A 178 -8.77 -10.71 -6.46
N TYR A 179 -9.22 -11.72 -5.70
CA TYR A 179 -10.21 -11.51 -4.66
C TYR A 179 -9.51 -11.39 -3.31
N ALA A 180 -9.54 -10.18 -2.75
CA ALA A 180 -9.01 -9.88 -1.43
C ALA A 180 -10.04 -10.30 -0.37
N VAL A 181 -9.90 -11.51 0.16
CA VAL A 181 -10.77 -12.02 1.23
C VAL A 181 -10.39 -11.38 2.56
N ASP A 182 -9.11 -11.07 2.76
CA ASP A 182 -8.62 -10.38 3.94
C ASP A 182 -8.26 -8.90 3.65
N SER A 183 -7.83 -8.21 4.70
CA SER A 183 -7.49 -6.80 4.76
C SER A 183 -6.03 -6.61 4.34
N ILE A 184 -5.79 -6.66 3.04
CA ILE A 184 -4.45 -6.68 2.47
C ILE A 184 -4.05 -5.37 1.81
N GLY A 185 -2.74 -5.18 1.71
CA GLY A 185 -2.13 -4.23 0.80
C GLY A 185 -1.15 -4.98 -0.11
N MET A 186 -1.16 -4.72 -1.42
CA MET A 186 -0.38 -5.51 -2.38
C MET A 186 0.36 -4.67 -3.41
N TRP A 187 1.59 -5.08 -3.72
CA TRP A 187 2.34 -4.72 -4.92
C TRP A 187 2.40 -5.93 -5.85
N ILE A 188 2.26 -5.69 -7.15
CA ILE A 188 2.26 -6.73 -8.15
C ILE A 188 2.98 -6.25 -9.41
N ALA A 189 3.85 -7.10 -9.94
CA ALA A 189 4.41 -6.97 -11.27
C ALA A 189 3.73 -8.00 -12.18
N VAL A 190 3.07 -7.50 -13.23
CA VAL A 190 2.26 -8.33 -14.14
C VAL A 190 2.96 -8.40 -15.48
N CYS A 191 3.24 -9.64 -15.92
CA CYS A 191 3.86 -9.94 -17.20
C CYS A 191 5.11 -9.10 -17.43
N GLU A 192 5.97 -9.00 -16.40
CA GLU A 192 7.20 -8.22 -16.47
C GLU A 192 7.90 -8.60 -17.77
N ALA A 193 8.00 -7.62 -18.67
CA ALA A 193 8.29 -7.89 -20.07
C ALA A 193 9.60 -8.66 -20.11
N VAL A 194 9.52 -9.95 -20.45
CA VAL A 194 10.71 -10.73 -20.74
C VAL A 194 11.37 -9.95 -21.86
N SER A 195 12.41 -9.20 -21.51
CA SER A 195 13.07 -8.31 -22.45
C SER A 195 13.37 -9.18 -23.65
N PRO A 196 12.85 -8.84 -24.85
CA PRO A 196 13.00 -9.71 -26.00
C PRO A 196 14.49 -10.04 -26.10
N PRO A 197 14.86 -11.33 -26.23
CA PRO A 197 16.24 -11.75 -26.10
C PRO A 197 17.08 -10.82 -26.94
N THR A 198 17.99 -10.08 -26.30
CA THR A 198 18.83 -9.09 -26.98
C THR A 198 19.36 -9.78 -28.23
N PRO A 199 19.03 -9.30 -29.45
CA PRO A 199 19.33 -10.04 -30.66
C PRO A 199 20.80 -10.40 -30.62
N GLN A 200 21.10 -11.70 -30.52
CA GLN A 200 22.47 -12.17 -30.50
C GLN A 200 23.11 -11.56 -31.74
N PRO A 201 24.24 -10.84 -31.63
CA PRO A 201 24.85 -10.18 -32.78
C PRO A 201 25.07 -11.26 -33.83
N THR A 202 24.29 -11.18 -34.91
CA THR A 202 24.49 -12.04 -36.06
C THR A 202 25.92 -11.81 -36.48
N ALA A 203 26.77 -12.85 -36.41
CA ALA A 203 28.15 -12.74 -36.80
C ALA A 203 28.19 -12.27 -38.26
N THR A 204 28.39 -10.98 -38.47
CA THR A 204 28.57 -10.41 -39.79
C THR A 204 29.80 -11.07 -40.37
N ALA A 205 29.64 -11.82 -41.45
CA ALA A 205 30.74 -12.41 -42.18
C ALA A 205 31.77 -11.31 -42.45
N THR A 206 32.92 -11.38 -41.78
CA THR A 206 33.98 -10.41 -41.96
C THR A 206 34.49 -10.61 -43.38
N ALA A 207 34.29 -9.60 -44.23
CA ALA A 207 34.87 -9.61 -45.57
C ALA A 207 36.39 -9.70 -45.41
N THR A 208 36.96 -10.83 -45.84
CA THR A 208 38.40 -11.05 -45.91
C THR A 208 39.01 -10.00 -46.83
N MET A 209 39.63 -8.98 -46.26
CA MET A 209 40.40 -8.01 -47.04
C MET A 209 41.65 -8.69 -47.61
N PRO A 210 42.02 -8.40 -48.87
CA PRO A 210 43.30 -8.84 -49.43
C PRO A 210 44.47 -8.16 -48.70
N PRO A 211 45.62 -8.85 -48.55
CA PRO A 211 46.74 -8.36 -47.76
C PRO A 211 47.32 -7.12 -48.41
N THR A 212 47.36 -5.99 -47.70
CA THR A 212 48.06 -4.81 -48.20
C THR A 212 48.91 -4.13 -47.13
N ALA A 213 50.21 -4.14 -47.44
CA ALA A 213 51.32 -3.27 -47.06
C ALA A 213 51.45 -2.74 -45.62
N THR A 214 52.49 -3.28 -44.98
CA THR A 214 53.30 -2.72 -43.91
C THR A 214 53.59 -1.23 -44.11
N ALA A 215 53.24 -0.39 -43.14
CA ALA A 215 53.82 0.92 -42.93
C ALA A 215 54.24 1.06 -41.46
N THR A 216 55.55 1.07 -41.27
CA THR A 216 56.26 1.40 -40.04
C THR A 216 56.12 2.90 -39.76
N ALA A 217 55.66 3.28 -38.57
CA ALA A 217 55.99 4.58 -37.98
C ALA A 217 55.94 4.51 -36.45
N THR A 218 57.12 4.67 -35.88
CA THR A 218 57.47 4.84 -34.47
C THR A 218 56.94 6.18 -33.95
N ALA A 219 56.35 6.21 -32.76
CA ALA A 219 56.40 7.39 -31.89
C ALA A 219 56.21 6.99 -30.42
N THR A 220 57.32 7.13 -29.70
CA THR A 220 57.54 7.00 -28.27
C THR A 220 56.96 8.21 -27.53
N VAL A 221 56.21 8.00 -26.44
CA VAL A 221 56.31 8.86 -25.24
C VAL A 221 55.82 8.16 -23.96
N SER A 222 56.75 8.14 -23.00
CA SER A 222 56.62 7.99 -21.54
C SER A 222 56.05 9.31 -20.94
N PRO A 223 55.43 9.39 -19.73
CA PRO A 223 56.09 9.01 -18.48
C PRO A 223 55.22 8.44 -17.33
N THR A 224 55.94 7.63 -16.54
CA THR A 224 55.94 7.44 -15.08
C THR A 224 55.25 8.51 -14.21
N ALA A 225 54.46 8.07 -13.22
CA ALA A 225 54.35 8.74 -11.92
C ALA A 225 54.16 7.72 -10.78
N THR A 226 54.87 8.01 -9.70
CA THR A 226 55.27 7.16 -8.59
C THR A 226 54.34 7.31 -7.38
N GLN A 227 54.18 6.23 -6.61
CA GLN A 227 53.60 6.08 -5.25
C GLN A 227 54.02 7.18 -4.23
N PRO A 228 53.33 7.43 -3.07
CA PRO A 228 53.36 6.46 -1.95
C PRO A 228 52.15 6.41 -0.99
N ALA A 229 52.12 5.31 -0.23
CA ALA A 229 51.24 5.06 0.91
C ALA A 229 51.44 6.06 2.07
N THR A 230 50.40 6.28 2.88
CA THR A 230 50.55 6.75 4.26
C THR A 230 49.45 6.14 5.12
N VAL A 231 49.88 5.23 6.01
CA VAL A 231 49.10 4.69 7.12
C VAL A 231 49.46 5.54 8.34
N THR A 232 48.46 6.06 9.04
CA THR A 232 48.68 6.63 10.38
C THR A 232 47.50 6.24 11.29
N ALA A 233 47.83 5.53 12.36
CA ALA A 233 46.92 5.11 13.42
C ALA A 233 46.49 6.28 14.30
N SER A 234 45.34 6.14 14.98
CA SER A 234 45.16 6.75 16.30
C SER A 234 44.08 6.04 17.14
N PRO A 235 44.25 5.94 18.47
CA PRO A 235 43.53 4.98 19.33
C PRO A 235 42.38 5.62 20.13
N THR A 236 41.54 4.76 20.73
CA THR A 236 41.23 4.66 22.18
C THR A 236 39.74 4.37 22.42
N PRO A 237 39.39 3.19 22.96
CA PRO A 237 38.07 2.93 23.51
C PRO A 237 38.02 3.38 24.98
N THR A 238 37.01 4.16 25.36
CA THR A 238 36.69 4.44 26.75
C THR A 238 35.25 3.95 26.99
N GLY A 239 35.11 2.78 27.61
CA GLY A 239 33.82 2.31 28.10
C GLY A 239 33.43 3.02 29.39
N THR A 240 32.13 3.09 29.73
CA THR A 240 31.64 3.15 31.12
C THR A 240 30.14 2.79 31.21
N LEU A 241 29.92 1.59 31.77
CA LEU A 241 28.87 1.07 32.69
C LEU A 241 27.33 1.10 32.41
N PRO A 242 26.62 0.02 32.86
CA PRO A 242 25.16 -0.12 32.93
C PRO A 242 24.60 0.39 34.29
N PRO A 243 23.30 0.74 34.44
CA PRO A 243 22.20 -0.23 34.70
C PRO A 243 20.86 0.22 34.07
N THR A 244 19.72 -0.49 34.05
CA THR A 244 18.96 -1.04 35.18
C THR A 244 17.76 -1.81 34.61
N SER A 245 17.50 -3.02 35.10
CA SER A 245 16.27 -3.76 34.79
C SER A 245 15.11 -3.26 35.65
N THR A 246 14.10 -2.66 35.01
CA THR A 246 12.83 -2.33 35.67
C THR A 246 11.91 -3.55 35.56
N ALA A 247 11.45 -4.05 36.70
CA ALA A 247 10.48 -5.14 36.77
C ALA A 247 9.12 -4.69 36.23
N ILE A 248 8.53 -5.47 35.33
CA ILE A 248 7.14 -5.30 34.87
C ILE A 248 6.24 -6.22 35.69
N PRO A 249 5.16 -5.72 36.32
CA PRO A 249 4.22 -6.55 37.06
C PRO A 249 3.39 -7.43 36.12
N THR A 250 3.23 -8.69 36.51
CA THR A 250 2.39 -9.69 35.85
C THR A 250 0.92 -9.40 36.15
N ALA A 251 0.13 -9.03 35.13
CA ALA A 251 -1.33 -8.95 35.25
C ALA A 251 -1.93 -10.36 35.16
N THR A 252 -2.71 -10.73 36.18
CA THR A 252 -3.44 -12.01 36.25
C THR A 252 -4.74 -11.86 35.47
N ALA A 253 -4.90 -12.63 34.38
CA ALA A 253 -6.17 -12.69 33.65
C ALA A 253 -7.22 -13.46 34.47
N THR A 254 -8.32 -12.80 34.79
CA THR A 254 -9.49 -13.41 35.43
C THR A 254 -10.36 -14.05 34.35
N ALA A 255 -10.56 -15.36 34.42
CA ALA A 255 -11.45 -16.09 33.52
C ALA A 255 -12.90 -15.64 33.74
N THR A 256 -13.53 -15.09 32.70
CA THR A 256 -14.95 -14.74 32.69
C THR A 256 -15.73 -15.91 32.11
N THR A 257 -16.81 -16.27 32.79
CA THR A 257 -17.67 -17.42 32.52
C THR A 257 -18.40 -17.33 31.18
N ILE A 258 -18.35 -18.42 30.41
CA ILE A 258 -19.09 -18.60 29.14
C ILE A 258 -20.58 -18.79 29.44
N ALA A 259 -21.43 -17.94 28.87
CA ALA A 259 -22.87 -18.11 28.87
C ALA A 259 -23.26 -19.29 27.96
N THR A 260 -24.01 -20.24 28.51
CA THR A 260 -24.51 -21.41 27.81
C THR A 260 -25.71 -21.02 26.95
N ASN A 261 -25.56 -21.08 25.62
CA ASN A 261 -26.67 -20.91 24.68
C ASN A 261 -27.54 -22.18 24.66
N THR A 262 -28.77 -22.05 25.13
CA THR A 262 -29.85 -23.02 24.95
C THR A 262 -30.24 -23.12 23.47
N PRO A 263 -30.23 -24.32 22.85
CA PRO A 263 -30.65 -24.49 21.46
C PRO A 263 -32.17 -24.31 21.33
N PHE A 264 -32.59 -23.41 20.43
CA PHE A 264 -33.98 -23.25 20.02
C PHE A 264 -34.33 -24.28 18.94
N PRO A 265 -35.47 -24.98 19.00
CA PRO A 265 -35.85 -25.95 17.98
C PRO A 265 -36.15 -25.26 16.63
N PRO A 266 -35.74 -25.86 15.49
CA PRO A 266 -36.01 -25.28 14.18
C PRO A 266 -37.52 -25.28 13.91
N THR A 267 -38.06 -24.09 13.64
CA THR A 267 -39.41 -23.92 13.12
C THR A 267 -39.39 -24.27 11.62
N ALA A 268 -40.24 -25.19 11.19
CA ALA A 268 -40.34 -25.59 9.79
C ALA A 268 -40.88 -24.44 8.94
N THR A 269 -40.00 -23.86 8.10
CA THR A 269 -40.37 -22.87 7.09
C THR A 269 -41.05 -23.59 5.92
N VAL A 270 -42.31 -23.24 5.66
CA VAL A 270 -43.06 -23.68 4.48
C VAL A 270 -42.43 -23.03 3.25
N LEU A 271 -41.93 -23.86 2.32
CA LEU A 271 -41.34 -23.40 1.06
C LEU A 271 -42.43 -22.74 0.17
N PRO A 272 -42.17 -21.54 -0.39
CA PRO A 272 -43.06 -20.92 -1.37
C PRO A 272 -43.15 -21.74 -2.67
N PRO A 273 -44.23 -21.58 -3.46
CA PRO A 273 -44.41 -22.30 -4.72
C PRO A 273 -43.29 -21.97 -5.73
N GLU A 274 -42.82 -23.03 -6.39
CA GLU A 274 -41.81 -23.02 -7.43
C GLU A 274 -42.27 -22.17 -8.62
N ILE A 275 -41.67 -20.99 -8.77
CA ILE A 275 -41.84 -20.11 -9.93
C ILE A 275 -40.91 -20.59 -11.05
N THR A 276 -41.51 -21.07 -12.14
CA THR A 276 -40.81 -21.45 -13.37
C THR A 276 -40.07 -20.22 -13.94
N ALA A 277 -38.75 -20.26 -13.94
CA ALA A 277 -37.91 -19.19 -14.46
C ALA A 277 -38.13 -19.01 -15.97
N THR A 278 -38.68 -17.86 -16.35
CA THR A 278 -38.69 -17.40 -17.74
C THR A 278 -37.28 -16.97 -18.09
N ALA A 279 -36.75 -17.42 -19.23
CA ALA A 279 -35.39 -17.10 -19.67
C ALA A 279 -35.16 -15.58 -19.66
N SER A 280 -34.30 -15.14 -18.73
CA SER A 280 -33.86 -13.76 -18.62
C SER A 280 -32.93 -13.48 -19.79
N VAL A 281 -33.33 -12.56 -20.68
CA VAL A 281 -32.43 -11.98 -21.69
C VAL A 281 -31.16 -11.51 -21.00
N THR A 282 -30.01 -11.99 -21.46
CA THR A 282 -28.70 -11.50 -21.03
C THR A 282 -28.66 -9.99 -21.29
N PRO A 283 -28.64 -9.14 -20.25
CA PRO A 283 -28.59 -7.70 -20.47
C PRO A 283 -27.28 -7.38 -21.18
N THR A 284 -27.37 -6.87 -22.40
CA THR A 284 -26.24 -6.29 -23.10
C THR A 284 -25.74 -5.13 -22.25
N LYS A 285 -24.60 -5.32 -21.57
CA LYS A 285 -24.00 -4.33 -20.68
C LYS A 285 -23.65 -3.11 -21.52
N GLU A 286 -24.47 -2.07 -21.42
CA GLU A 286 -24.19 -0.76 -22.01
C GLU A 286 -22.81 -0.29 -21.53
N PRO A 287 -21.99 0.35 -22.40
CA PRO A 287 -20.67 0.83 -22.01
C PRO A 287 -20.73 1.62 -20.71
N ARG A 288 -19.88 1.25 -19.74
CA ARG A 288 -19.81 1.96 -18.46
C ARG A 288 -19.29 3.37 -18.72
N GLU A 289 -20.14 4.37 -18.55
CA GLU A 289 -19.72 5.77 -18.56
C GLU A 289 -19.21 6.15 -17.18
N ASN A 290 -18.10 6.89 -17.11
CA ASN A 290 -17.44 7.24 -15.86
C ASN A 290 -18.32 8.19 -15.02
N THR A 291 -18.89 7.70 -13.92
CA THR A 291 -19.50 8.53 -12.87
C THR A 291 -18.45 8.83 -11.81
N CYS A 292 -18.43 10.07 -11.30
CA CYS A 292 -17.59 10.42 -10.17
C CYS A 292 -18.39 11.11 -9.06
N LEU A 293 -17.93 10.95 -7.82
CA LEU A 293 -18.64 11.33 -6.61
C LEU A 293 -17.66 12.01 -5.63
N ARG A 294 -18.17 12.94 -4.84
CA ARG A 294 -17.50 13.50 -3.66
C ARG A 294 -18.55 13.76 -2.57
N ILE A 295 -18.27 13.42 -1.32
CA ILE A 295 -19.03 13.92 -0.17
C ILE A 295 -18.38 15.24 0.25
N ASN A 296 -19.16 16.31 0.34
CA ASN A 296 -18.66 17.65 0.61
C ASN A 296 -19.44 18.35 1.72
N PHE A 297 -18.73 18.95 2.68
CA PHE A 297 -19.32 19.72 3.78
C PHE A 297 -19.21 21.24 3.59
N ASP A 298 -18.48 21.72 2.57
CA ASP A 298 -18.18 23.15 2.35
C ASP A 298 -19.45 24.02 2.33
N ILE A 299 -20.51 23.57 1.65
CA ILE A 299 -21.76 24.34 1.50
C ILE A 299 -22.62 24.28 2.77
N GLY A 300 -22.52 23.19 3.52
CA GLY A 300 -23.20 23.02 4.79
C GLY A 300 -22.66 23.94 5.89
N GLY A 301 -21.40 24.40 5.77
CA GLY A 301 -20.70 25.14 6.82
C GLY A 301 -20.35 24.28 8.03
N HIS A 302 -20.38 22.96 7.86
CA HIS A 302 -20.10 21.98 8.90
C HIS A 302 -18.77 21.29 8.56
N GLU A 303 -18.34 20.42 9.45
CA GLU A 303 -17.18 19.57 9.22
C GLU A 303 -17.59 18.11 9.44
N ALA A 304 -16.89 17.19 8.78
CA ALA A 304 -17.04 15.78 9.06
C ALA A 304 -16.68 15.50 10.53
N LYS A 305 -17.46 14.62 11.15
CA LYS A 305 -17.13 13.96 12.42
C LYS A 305 -16.47 12.63 12.11
N ARG A 306 -15.59 12.18 13.01
CA ARG A 306 -14.91 10.90 12.90
C ARG A 306 -15.92 9.76 12.73
N GLY A 307 -15.77 8.96 11.69
CA GLY A 307 -16.66 7.82 11.43
C GLY A 307 -16.80 7.49 9.94
N LEU A 308 -17.68 6.53 9.65
CA LEU A 308 -17.91 6.01 8.31
C LEU A 308 -19.11 6.70 7.66
N TYR A 309 -18.90 7.27 6.48
CA TYR A 309 -19.91 7.82 5.59
C TYR A 309 -20.18 6.83 4.46
N VAL A 310 -21.44 6.54 4.20
CA VAL A 310 -21.89 5.59 3.19
C VAL A 310 -22.82 6.31 2.22
N VAL A 311 -22.42 6.40 0.96
CA VAL A 311 -23.31 6.83 -0.12
C VAL A 311 -23.98 5.60 -0.69
N GLN A 312 -25.30 5.57 -0.65
CA GLN A 312 -26.09 4.46 -1.18
C GLN A 312 -27.26 4.96 -2.01
N GLU A 313 -27.68 4.15 -2.99
CA GLU A 313 -28.93 4.35 -3.70
C GLU A 313 -30.12 4.28 -2.73
N VAL A 314 -31.15 5.09 -2.97
CA VAL A 314 -32.44 4.94 -2.28
C VAL A 314 -33.02 3.58 -2.68
N GLY A 315 -32.94 2.62 -1.76
CA GLY A 315 -33.12 1.19 -2.04
C GLY A 315 -32.06 0.28 -1.41
N GLY A 316 -30.97 0.87 -0.89
CA GLY A 316 -30.01 0.20 -0.02
C GLY A 316 -28.74 -0.32 -0.70
N ARG A 317 -28.58 -0.11 -2.01
CA ARG A 317 -27.32 -0.48 -2.70
C ARG A 317 -26.23 0.53 -2.36
N VAL A 318 -25.19 0.08 -1.66
CA VAL A 318 -23.99 0.88 -1.38
C VAL A 318 -23.23 1.18 -2.66
N LEU A 319 -22.84 2.44 -2.84
CA LEU A 319 -22.07 2.92 -3.99
C LEU A 319 -20.64 3.29 -3.61
N TYR A 320 -20.47 3.90 -2.45
CA TYR A 320 -19.18 4.38 -1.98
C TYR A 320 -19.17 4.50 -0.46
N THR A 321 -18.01 4.25 0.13
CA THR A 321 -17.77 4.44 1.55
C THR A 321 -16.55 5.32 1.74
N TRP A 322 -16.64 6.28 2.65
CA TRP A 322 -15.53 7.14 3.03
C TRP A 322 -15.52 7.24 4.54
N TYR A 323 -14.36 7.09 5.15
CA TYR A 323 -14.22 7.40 6.56
C TYR A 323 -13.44 8.69 6.71
N ALA A 324 -13.98 9.57 7.52
CA ALA A 324 -13.39 10.86 7.82
C ALA A 324 -12.87 10.86 9.26
N GLU A 325 -11.87 11.71 9.52
CA GLU A 325 -11.57 12.15 10.89
C GLU A 325 -12.31 13.48 11.16
N ASP A 326 -12.35 13.89 12.43
CA ASP A 326 -12.95 15.17 12.83
C ASP A 326 -12.29 16.35 12.08
N GLY A 327 -13.11 17.25 11.55
CA GLY A 327 -12.66 18.49 10.91
C GLY A 327 -12.37 18.39 9.40
N TRP A 328 -12.54 17.21 8.79
CA TRP A 328 -12.39 17.08 7.33
C TRP A 328 -13.55 17.77 6.60
N GLN A 329 -13.24 18.38 5.45
CA GLN A 329 -14.21 19.15 4.66
C GLN A 329 -14.78 18.35 3.48
N ASP A 330 -14.02 17.44 2.88
CA ASP A 330 -14.49 16.60 1.78
C ASP A 330 -13.75 15.26 1.65
N SER A 331 -14.36 14.31 0.92
CA SER A 331 -13.82 12.96 0.68
C SER A 331 -12.78 12.88 -0.44
N GLY A 332 -12.51 13.97 -1.14
CA GLY A 332 -11.94 13.95 -2.48
C GLY A 332 -12.90 13.37 -3.53
N TRP A 333 -12.47 13.41 -4.79
CA TRP A 333 -13.22 12.83 -5.90
C TRP A 333 -12.90 11.34 -6.07
N VAL A 334 -13.91 10.48 -5.92
CA VAL A 334 -13.87 9.06 -6.32
C VAL A 334 -14.46 8.91 -7.71
N LYS A 335 -13.82 8.14 -8.58
CA LYS A 335 -14.23 7.91 -9.98
C LYS A 335 -14.75 6.50 -10.18
N ASP A 336 -15.32 6.26 -11.35
CA ASP A 336 -15.75 4.95 -11.83
C ASP A 336 -16.82 4.27 -10.95
N ILE A 337 -17.71 5.09 -10.38
CA ILE A 337 -18.84 4.62 -9.57
C ILE A 337 -19.88 3.94 -10.48
N ASP A 338 -20.18 2.67 -10.21
CA ASP A 338 -21.18 1.90 -10.96
C ASP A 338 -22.57 2.07 -10.33
N ILE A 339 -23.48 2.75 -11.03
CA ILE A 339 -24.87 2.96 -10.60
C ILE A 339 -25.86 2.09 -11.40
N THR A 340 -26.95 1.65 -10.75
CA THR A 340 -27.93 0.71 -11.34
C THR A 340 -28.59 1.22 -12.62
N HIS A 341 -28.90 2.51 -12.67
CA HIS A 341 -29.66 3.15 -13.75
C HIS A 341 -28.87 4.33 -14.34
N PRO A 342 -29.28 4.88 -15.50
CA PRO A 342 -28.65 6.09 -16.05
C PRO A 342 -28.57 7.25 -15.04
N SER A 343 -29.54 7.35 -14.13
CA SER A 343 -29.49 8.21 -12.96
C SER A 343 -30.17 7.55 -11.77
N VAL A 344 -29.69 7.82 -10.55
CA VAL A 344 -30.20 7.24 -9.30
C VAL A 344 -30.31 8.31 -8.23
N TYR A 345 -31.29 8.19 -7.34
CA TYR A 345 -31.33 8.98 -6.11
C TYR A 345 -30.41 8.34 -5.07
N VAL A 346 -29.69 9.17 -4.31
CA VAL A 346 -28.76 8.71 -3.28
C VAL A 346 -29.01 9.39 -1.94
N GLN A 347 -28.69 8.67 -0.87
CA GLN A 347 -28.61 9.19 0.50
C GLN A 347 -27.21 8.98 1.06
N VAL A 348 -26.84 9.79 2.05
CA VAL A 348 -25.57 9.66 2.77
C VAL A 348 -25.85 9.31 4.22
N LEU A 349 -25.33 8.17 4.66
CA LEU A 349 -25.46 7.68 6.03
C LEU A 349 -24.13 7.82 6.77
N TYR A 350 -24.17 8.33 8.00
CA TYR A 350 -23.02 8.41 8.90
C TYR A 350 -23.14 7.38 10.02
N TYR A 351 -22.05 6.63 10.25
CA TYR A 351 -21.90 5.69 11.35
C TYR A 351 -20.75 6.15 12.25
N SER A 352 -21.06 6.44 13.51
CA SER A 352 -20.05 6.85 14.50
C SER A 352 -19.14 5.69 14.97
N GLY A 353 -19.55 4.46 14.74
CA GLY A 353 -18.78 3.26 15.03
C GLY A 353 -19.56 1.96 14.77
N PRO A 354 -18.92 0.80 14.97
CA PRO A 354 -19.56 -0.50 14.79
C PRO A 354 -20.82 -0.67 15.66
N GLY A 355 -21.92 -1.09 15.04
CA GLY A 355 -23.20 -1.30 15.72
C GLY A 355 -23.96 -0.03 16.10
N ALA A 356 -23.45 1.16 15.76
CA ALA A 356 -24.20 2.39 15.89
C ALA A 356 -25.32 2.46 14.86
N GLU A 357 -26.48 2.98 15.26
CA GLU A 357 -27.55 3.33 14.32
C GLU A 357 -27.07 4.44 13.38
N PRO A 358 -27.29 4.33 12.05
CA PRO A 358 -26.86 5.35 11.12
C PRO A 358 -27.63 6.65 11.33
N VAL A 359 -26.92 7.77 11.16
CA VAL A 359 -27.50 9.10 11.03
C VAL A 359 -27.60 9.43 9.54
N GLU A 360 -28.81 9.65 9.03
CA GLU A 360 -28.99 10.15 7.67
C GLU A 360 -28.59 11.63 7.62
N MET A 361 -27.64 11.96 6.75
CA MET A 361 -27.15 13.31 6.57
C MET A 361 -28.14 14.15 5.76
N GLU A 362 -28.27 15.45 6.07
CA GLU A 362 -29.09 16.36 5.27
C GLU A 362 -28.31 16.76 4.01
N ILE A 363 -28.87 16.46 2.84
CA ILE A 363 -28.28 16.84 1.55
C ILE A 363 -28.75 18.26 1.19
N VAL A 364 -27.82 19.20 1.07
CA VAL A 364 -28.12 20.63 0.84
C VAL A 364 -28.21 21.00 -0.64
N ASN A 365 -27.85 20.09 -1.53
CA ASN A 365 -28.08 20.20 -2.98
C ASN A 365 -28.93 19.03 -3.53
N PRO A 366 -30.14 18.81 -3.00
CA PRO A 366 -30.92 17.64 -3.36
C PRO A 366 -31.39 17.72 -4.82
N ALA A 367 -31.78 16.57 -5.34
CA ALA A 367 -32.49 16.49 -6.61
C ALA A 367 -33.82 17.26 -6.53
N PRO A 368 -34.33 17.79 -7.67
CA PRO A 368 -35.63 18.47 -7.69
C PRO A 368 -36.74 17.64 -7.06
N ASP A 369 -37.56 18.29 -6.23
CA ASP A 369 -38.72 17.70 -5.54
C ASP A 369 -38.40 16.49 -4.63
N SER A 370 -37.16 16.42 -4.12
CA SER A 370 -36.68 15.33 -3.27
C SER A 370 -35.82 15.87 -2.11
N ALA A 371 -35.64 15.06 -1.07
CA ALA A 371 -34.62 15.29 -0.02
C ALA A 371 -33.29 14.57 -0.33
N TYR A 372 -33.30 13.71 -1.35
CA TYR A 372 -32.16 12.88 -1.74
C TYR A 372 -31.28 13.59 -2.76
N GLY A 373 -29.98 13.27 -2.74
CA GLY A 373 -29.06 13.63 -3.80
C GLY A 373 -29.34 12.81 -5.06
N TRP A 374 -28.58 13.05 -6.12
CA TRP A 374 -28.65 12.26 -7.33
C TRP A 374 -27.28 12.08 -7.95
N LEU A 375 -27.10 10.93 -8.60
CA LEU A 375 -25.94 10.61 -9.42
C LEU A 375 -26.42 10.24 -10.83
N SER A 376 -25.58 10.51 -11.83
CA SER A 376 -25.82 10.13 -13.22
C SER A 376 -24.57 9.52 -13.85
N ARG A 377 -24.79 8.61 -14.79
CA ARG A 377 -23.75 8.06 -15.66
C ARG A 377 -23.06 9.18 -16.44
N GLY A 378 -21.75 9.07 -16.60
CA GLY A 378 -20.93 10.02 -17.35
C GLY A 378 -20.74 11.39 -16.69
N MET A 379 -21.15 11.59 -15.43
CA MET A 379 -21.08 12.88 -14.74
C MET A 379 -20.43 12.78 -13.36
N CYS A 380 -19.90 13.92 -12.92
CA CYS A 380 -19.29 14.11 -11.61
C CYS A 380 -20.21 14.91 -10.69
N HIS A 381 -20.48 14.37 -9.51
CA HIS A 381 -21.40 14.94 -8.53
C HIS A 381 -20.70 15.17 -7.19
N ALA A 382 -20.76 16.40 -6.69
CA ALA A 382 -20.54 16.66 -5.28
C ALA A 382 -21.88 16.52 -4.55
N ILE A 383 -21.97 15.62 -3.59
CA ILE A 383 -23.11 15.50 -2.68
C ILE A 383 -22.80 16.38 -1.48
N GLU A 384 -23.42 17.55 -1.45
CA GLU A 384 -23.23 18.54 -0.41
C GLU A 384 -24.08 18.12 0.80
N VAL A 385 -23.45 17.92 1.95
CA VAL A 385 -24.08 17.40 3.16
C VAL A 385 -23.87 18.31 4.36
N LYS A 386 -24.78 18.21 5.34
CA LYS A 386 -24.61 18.77 6.68
C LYS A 386 -25.25 17.87 7.74
N TRP A 387 -24.96 18.17 9.02
CA TRP A 387 -25.55 17.46 10.15
C TRP A 387 -27.05 17.77 10.26
N PRO A 388 -27.91 16.75 10.47
CA PRO A 388 -29.35 16.97 10.56
C PRO A 388 -29.70 17.78 11.81
N GLY A 389 -30.54 18.81 11.64
CA GLY A 389 -31.07 19.62 12.74
C GLY A 389 -30.12 20.68 13.31
N GLU A 390 -28.96 20.88 12.69
CA GLU A 390 -28.00 21.94 13.00
C GLU A 390 -28.12 23.14 12.03
#